data_AF-A0A2Z2NIA5-F1
#
_entry.id   AF-A0A2Z2NIA5-F1
#
_cell.length_a   1.000
_cell.length_b   1.000
_cell.length_c   1.000
_cell.angle_alpha   90.00
_cell.angle_beta   90.00
_cell.angle_gamma   90.00
#
_symmetry.space_group_name_H-M   'P 1'
#
loop_
_entity.id
_entity.type
_entity.pdbx_description
1 polymer ?
#
loop_
_entity_poly.entity_id
_entity_poly.type
_entity_poly.pdbx_seq_one_letter_code
_entity_poly.pdbx_strand_id
1 'polypeptide(L)'
;MKRRHVSAIFATLGVALAALSASQWKQLHDNRSINQALRQTPDALSAEQFADPSVDAINEQPLELQFARATALLHGGELELAEKHLSAMVRNTERPQLALAAQFNLANGYLREALNTKVTSGQYRSLIELAKQRYRDLLSKSPEHWETRHNLELALRLSPEKEAYEVDDKGKPIKSVSVAFPGFEDRELP
;
A
#
# COMPACT_ATOMS: atom_id res chain seq x y z
N MET A 1 -56.39 10.29 -30.55
CA MET A 1 -55.31 10.77 -29.65
C MET A 1 -54.37 9.68 -29.12
N LYS A 2 -54.80 8.42 -28.88
CA LYS A 2 -53.97 7.37 -28.25
C LYS A 2 -52.67 6.95 -28.99
N ARG A 3 -52.62 7.01 -30.33
CA ARG A 3 -51.45 6.57 -31.13
C ARG A 3 -50.21 7.48 -31.00
N ARG A 4 -50.40 8.80 -30.96
CA ARG A 4 -49.28 9.76 -30.90
C ARG A 4 -48.53 9.68 -29.56
N HIS A 5 -49.24 9.45 -28.47
CA HIS A 5 -48.63 9.27 -27.15
C HIS A 5 -47.82 7.98 -27.05
N VAL A 6 -48.34 6.87 -27.60
CA VAL A 6 -47.61 5.58 -27.64
C VAL A 6 -46.32 5.72 -28.45
N SER A 7 -46.38 6.32 -29.64
CA SER A 7 -45.18 6.58 -30.45
C SER A 7 -44.18 7.52 -29.75
N ALA A 8 -44.65 8.52 -29.02
CA ALA A 8 -43.79 9.43 -28.25
C ALA A 8 -43.06 8.67 -27.12
N ILE A 9 -43.76 7.79 -26.38
CA ILE A 9 -43.16 6.97 -25.33
C ILE A 9 -42.08 6.05 -25.92
N PHE A 10 -42.37 5.34 -27.01
CA PHE A 10 -41.38 4.48 -27.67
C PHE A 10 -40.16 5.27 -28.18
N ALA A 11 -40.36 6.47 -28.73
CA ALA A 11 -39.26 7.32 -29.17
C ALA A 11 -38.38 7.75 -27.98
N THR A 12 -38.97 8.19 -26.86
CA THR A 12 -38.21 8.57 -25.66
C THR A 12 -37.43 7.40 -25.07
N LEU A 13 -38.05 6.21 -25.00
CA LEU A 13 -37.39 5.00 -24.53
C LEU A 13 -36.23 4.61 -25.46
N GLY A 14 -36.43 4.71 -26.78
CA GLY A 14 -35.40 4.43 -27.78
C GLY A 14 -34.18 5.36 -27.62
N VAL A 15 -34.40 6.66 -27.40
CA VAL A 15 -33.31 7.62 -27.17
C VAL A 15 -32.57 7.31 -25.86
N ALA A 16 -33.28 7.00 -24.78
CA ALA A 16 -32.67 6.64 -23.50
C ALA A 16 -31.80 5.38 -23.63
N LEU A 17 -32.29 4.34 -24.31
CA LEU A 17 -31.55 3.11 -24.57
C LEU A 17 -30.34 3.33 -25.48
N ALA A 18 -30.46 4.20 -26.49
CA ALA A 18 -29.34 4.57 -27.35
C ALA A 18 -28.24 5.30 -26.58
N ALA A 19 -28.61 6.23 -25.69
CA ALA A 19 -27.66 6.93 -24.83
C ALA A 19 -26.91 5.99 -23.87
N LEU A 20 -27.63 5.06 -23.22
CA LEU A 20 -27.03 4.03 -22.35
C LEU A 20 -26.09 3.10 -23.13
N SER A 21 -26.51 2.69 -24.33
CA SER A 21 -25.70 1.84 -25.21
C SER A 21 -24.42 2.56 -25.63
N ALA A 22 -24.51 3.84 -25.99
CA ALA A 22 -23.35 4.66 -26.35
C ALA A 22 -22.39 4.84 -25.16
N SER A 23 -22.90 5.07 -23.94
CA SER A 23 -22.06 5.17 -22.75
C SER A 23 -21.36 3.85 -22.42
N GLN A 24 -22.08 2.72 -22.53
CA GLN A 24 -21.49 1.40 -22.31
C GLN A 24 -20.47 1.03 -23.37
N TRP A 25 -20.70 1.41 -24.63
CA TRP A 25 -19.74 1.20 -25.72
C TRP A 25 -18.45 1.98 -25.48
N LYS A 26 -18.56 3.24 -25.06
CA LYS A 26 -17.39 4.05 -24.68
C LYS A 26 -16.61 3.41 -23.52
N GLN A 27 -17.30 3.04 -22.44
CA GLN A 27 -16.65 2.36 -21.30
C GLN A 27 -15.97 1.05 -21.72
N LEU A 28 -16.59 0.26 -22.60
CA LEU A 28 -15.99 -0.96 -23.12
C LEU A 28 -14.74 -0.67 -23.95
N HIS A 29 -14.75 0.38 -24.76
CA HIS A 29 -13.60 0.79 -25.55
C HIS A 29 -12.43 1.21 -24.64
N ASP A 30 -12.70 2.06 -23.64
CA ASP A 30 -11.73 2.50 -22.65
C ASP A 30 -11.16 1.31 -21.85
N ASN A 31 -12.02 0.38 -21.43
CA ASN A 31 -11.58 -0.85 -20.75
C ASN A 31 -10.73 -1.74 -21.66
N ARG A 32 -11.01 -1.80 -22.96
CA ARG A 32 -10.22 -2.60 -23.90
C ARG A 32 -8.82 -2.02 -24.09
N SER A 33 -8.68 -0.70 -24.19
CA SER A 33 -7.36 -0.06 -24.33
C SER A 33 -6.51 -0.26 -23.08
N ILE A 34 -7.10 -0.11 -21.88
CA ILE A 34 -6.43 -0.40 -20.60
C ILE A 34 -5.98 -1.86 -20.54
N ASN A 35 -6.87 -2.81 -20.85
CA ASN A 35 -6.53 -4.24 -20.83
C ASN A 35 -5.43 -4.60 -21.84
N GLN A 36 -5.38 -3.94 -22.99
CA GLN A 36 -4.29 -4.12 -23.96
C GLN A 36 -2.97 -3.59 -23.41
N ALA A 37 -2.95 -2.39 -22.82
CA ALA A 37 -1.75 -1.82 -22.20
C ALA A 37 -1.25 -2.67 -21.01
N LEU A 38 -2.17 -3.22 -20.21
CA LEU A 38 -1.83 -4.12 -19.10
C LEU A 38 -1.14 -5.40 -19.60
N ARG A 39 -1.61 -5.99 -20.71
CA ARG A 39 -0.97 -7.17 -21.32
C ARG A 39 0.42 -6.91 -21.87
N GLN A 40 0.73 -5.66 -22.19
CA GLN A 40 2.04 -5.25 -22.68
C GLN A 40 3.00 -4.88 -21.54
N THR A 41 2.49 -4.73 -20.32
CA THR A 41 3.34 -4.46 -19.16
C THR A 41 4.11 -5.74 -18.83
N PRO A 42 5.45 -5.72 -18.85
CA PRO A 42 6.24 -6.90 -18.52
C PRO A 42 6.08 -7.25 -17.03
N ASP A 43 6.29 -8.52 -16.69
CA ASP A 43 6.13 -9.02 -15.31
C ASP A 43 7.11 -8.35 -14.33
N ALA A 44 8.29 -7.96 -14.81
CA ALA A 44 9.33 -7.27 -14.07
C ALA A 44 9.87 -6.08 -14.90
N LEU A 45 10.08 -4.95 -14.24
CA LEU A 45 10.66 -3.73 -14.83
C LEU A 45 11.92 -3.32 -14.07
N SER A 46 12.97 -2.94 -14.79
CA SER A 46 14.12 -2.20 -14.22
C SER A 46 13.86 -0.70 -14.16
N ALA A 47 14.68 0.03 -13.40
CA ALA A 47 14.64 1.48 -13.33
C ALA A 47 14.78 2.15 -14.70
N GLU A 48 15.64 1.62 -15.57
CA GLU A 48 15.89 2.18 -16.90
C GLU A 48 14.69 1.99 -17.82
N GLN A 49 14.09 0.80 -17.82
CA GLN A 49 12.89 0.51 -18.61
C GLN A 49 11.69 1.36 -18.16
N PHE A 50 11.65 1.68 -16.87
CA PHE A 50 10.61 2.54 -16.30
C PHE A 50 10.82 4.02 -16.60
N ALA A 51 12.07 4.47 -16.71
CA ALA A 51 12.43 5.86 -17.02
C ALA A 51 12.38 6.20 -18.51
N ASP A 52 12.16 5.22 -19.39
CA ASP A 52 12.05 5.44 -20.83
C ASP A 52 10.91 6.43 -21.13
N PRO A 53 11.19 7.60 -21.73
CA PRO A 53 10.18 8.61 -22.04
C PRO A 53 9.15 8.16 -23.10
N SER A 54 9.35 7.03 -23.77
CA SER A 54 8.32 6.38 -24.61
C SER A 54 7.16 5.78 -23.79
N VAL A 55 7.37 5.64 -22.48
CA VAL A 55 6.38 5.25 -21.48
C VAL A 55 5.70 6.54 -21.03
N ASP A 56 4.44 6.81 -21.43
CA ASP A 56 3.77 8.08 -21.07
C ASP A 56 3.92 8.35 -19.56
N ALA A 57 4.04 9.63 -19.18
CA ALA A 57 4.20 10.03 -17.79
C ALA A 57 3.16 9.31 -16.93
N ILE A 58 3.61 8.46 -16.01
CA ILE A 58 2.74 7.49 -15.30
C ILE A 58 1.57 8.19 -14.62
N ASN A 59 1.75 9.40 -14.13
CA ASN A 59 0.69 10.18 -13.48
C ASN A 59 -0.48 10.53 -14.42
N GLU A 60 -0.29 10.50 -15.74
CA GLU A 60 -1.31 10.75 -16.76
C GLU A 60 -2.03 9.47 -17.20
N GLN A 61 -1.57 8.30 -16.75
CA GLN A 61 -2.12 7.01 -17.13
C GLN A 61 -3.27 6.59 -16.21
N PRO A 62 -4.15 5.68 -16.69
CA PRO A 62 -5.14 5.02 -15.84
C PRO A 62 -4.49 4.38 -14.61
N LEU A 63 -5.11 4.52 -13.44
CA LEU A 63 -4.57 4.05 -12.15
C LEU A 63 -4.21 2.56 -12.16
N GLU A 64 -4.95 1.75 -12.91
CA GLU A 64 -4.70 0.32 -13.11
C GLU A 64 -3.34 0.07 -13.77
N LEU A 65 -3.00 0.87 -14.78
CA LEU A 65 -1.72 0.77 -15.47
C LEU A 65 -0.57 1.27 -14.59
N GLN A 66 -0.80 2.36 -13.85
CA GLN A 66 0.16 2.84 -12.84
C GLN A 66 0.48 1.75 -11.80
N PHE A 67 -0.57 1.09 -11.30
CA PHE A 67 -0.45 0.02 -10.31
C PHE A 67 0.29 -1.19 -10.86
N ALA A 68 -0.04 -1.61 -12.09
CA ALA A 68 0.62 -2.73 -12.76
C ALA A 68 2.12 -2.47 -12.94
N ARG A 69 2.50 -1.28 -13.43
CA ARG A 69 3.91 -0.90 -13.61
C ARG A 69 4.67 -0.78 -12.30
N ALA A 70 4.06 -0.19 -11.28
CA ALA A 70 4.67 -0.12 -9.95
C ALA A 70 4.83 -1.52 -9.31
N THR A 71 3.92 -2.44 -9.60
CA THR A 71 4.05 -3.85 -9.18
C THR A 71 5.16 -4.57 -9.96
N ALA A 72 5.28 -4.32 -11.26
CA ALA A 72 6.38 -4.85 -12.07
C ALA A 72 7.76 -4.33 -11.61
N LEU A 73 7.86 -3.08 -11.14
CA LEU A 73 9.07 -2.59 -10.47
C LEU A 73 9.43 -3.43 -9.23
N LEU A 74 8.44 -3.77 -8.39
CA LEU A 74 8.69 -4.66 -7.24
C LEU A 74 9.18 -6.05 -7.66
N HIS A 75 8.71 -6.57 -8.80
CA HIS A 75 9.20 -7.84 -9.33
C HIS A 75 10.60 -7.72 -9.93
N GLY A 76 10.96 -6.55 -10.47
CA GLY A 76 12.30 -6.22 -10.96
C GLY A 76 13.32 -5.93 -9.85
N GLY A 77 12.89 -5.84 -8.59
CA GLY A 77 13.76 -5.51 -7.45
C GLY A 77 13.94 -4.01 -7.22
N GLU A 78 13.18 -3.17 -7.93
CA GLU A 78 13.25 -1.71 -7.86
C GLU A 78 12.38 -1.17 -6.72
N LEU A 79 12.65 -1.61 -5.49
CA LEU A 79 11.79 -1.32 -4.33
C LEU A 79 11.63 0.19 -4.09
N GLU A 80 12.71 0.95 -4.16
CA GLU A 80 12.70 2.39 -3.88
C GLU A 80 11.78 3.15 -4.86
N LEU A 81 11.87 2.82 -6.14
CA LEU A 81 11.00 3.40 -7.17
C LEU A 81 9.56 2.96 -7.00
N ALA A 82 9.32 1.66 -6.78
CA ALA A 82 7.99 1.13 -6.55
C ALA A 82 7.33 1.76 -5.32
N GLU A 83 8.09 1.96 -4.23
CA GLU A 83 7.61 2.57 -3.00
C GLU A 83 7.05 3.97 -3.25
N LYS A 84 7.74 4.79 -4.05
CA LYS A 84 7.30 6.14 -4.39
C LYS A 84 5.91 6.13 -5.02
N HIS A 85 5.67 5.23 -5.97
CA HIS A 85 4.41 5.14 -6.71
C HIS A 85 3.30 4.47 -5.90
N LEU A 86 3.58 3.33 -5.26
CA LEU A 86 2.57 2.61 -4.46
C LEU A 86 2.17 3.39 -3.21
N SER A 87 3.12 4.05 -2.52
CA SER A 87 2.78 4.87 -1.36
C SER A 87 1.94 6.10 -1.74
N ALA A 88 2.17 6.69 -2.91
CA ALA A 88 1.30 7.75 -3.43
C ALA A 88 -0.11 7.21 -3.70
N MET A 89 -0.21 6.03 -4.30
CA MET A 89 -1.49 5.37 -4.56
C MET A 89 -2.26 5.05 -3.27
N VAL A 90 -1.59 4.52 -2.24
CA VAL A 90 -2.20 4.25 -0.92
C VAL A 90 -2.81 5.51 -0.29
N ARG A 91 -2.18 6.68 -0.49
CA ARG A 91 -2.64 7.94 0.11
C ARG A 91 -3.70 8.68 -0.70
N ASN A 92 -3.57 8.65 -2.03
CA ASN A 92 -4.27 9.61 -2.90
C ASN A 92 -5.40 8.99 -3.72
N THR A 93 -5.52 7.66 -3.79
CA THR A 93 -6.59 7.04 -4.57
C THR A 93 -7.92 7.06 -3.83
N GLU A 94 -9.00 7.37 -4.54
CA GLU A 94 -10.36 7.25 -4.02
C GLU A 94 -10.89 5.80 -4.08
N ARG A 95 -10.11 4.87 -4.64
CA ARG A 95 -10.49 3.46 -4.81
C ARG A 95 -9.92 2.62 -3.66
N PRO A 96 -10.71 2.28 -2.62
CA PRO A 96 -10.19 1.65 -1.41
C PRO A 96 -9.54 0.28 -1.68
N GLN A 97 -10.09 -0.50 -2.61
CA GLN A 97 -9.53 -1.80 -2.98
C GLN A 97 -8.15 -1.67 -3.65
N LEU A 98 -7.95 -0.62 -4.45
CA LEU A 98 -6.65 -0.35 -5.06
C LEU A 98 -5.62 0.12 -4.03
N ALA A 99 -6.04 0.95 -3.07
CA ALA A 99 -5.18 1.34 -1.95
C ALA A 99 -4.73 0.12 -1.12
N LEU A 100 -5.65 -0.79 -0.81
CA LEU A 100 -5.34 -2.03 -0.09
C LEU A 100 -4.39 -2.93 -0.88
N ALA A 101 -4.62 -3.10 -2.18
CA ALA A 101 -3.73 -3.88 -3.05
C ALA A 101 -2.32 -3.26 -3.15
N ALA A 102 -2.22 -1.93 -3.28
CA ALA A 102 -0.94 -1.21 -3.28
C ALA A 102 -0.20 -1.37 -1.96
N GLN A 103 -0.92 -1.31 -0.84
CA GLN A 103 -0.37 -1.53 0.49
C GLN A 103 0.14 -2.96 0.68
N PHE A 104 -0.61 -3.96 0.23
CA PHE A 104 -0.21 -5.37 0.26
C PHE A 104 1.04 -5.61 -0.57
N ASN A 105 1.07 -5.13 -1.82
CA ASN A 105 2.21 -5.29 -2.72
C ASN A 105 3.47 -4.64 -2.16
N LEU A 106 3.34 -3.43 -1.59
CA LEU A 106 4.47 -2.75 -0.98
C LEU A 106 5.02 -3.48 0.25
N ALA A 107 4.13 -4.03 1.10
CA ALA A 107 4.53 -4.86 2.24
C ALA A 107 5.28 -6.12 1.81
N ASN A 108 4.79 -6.81 0.78
CA ASN A 108 5.48 -7.95 0.16
C ASN A 108 6.82 -7.55 -0.47
N GLY A 109 6.91 -6.33 -1.00
CA GLY A 109 8.14 -5.74 -1.53
C GLY A 109 9.23 -5.63 -0.47
N TYR A 110 8.92 -4.99 0.66
CA TYR A 110 9.87 -4.90 1.79
C TYR A 110 10.29 -6.28 2.31
N LEU A 111 9.34 -7.22 2.40
CA LEU A 111 9.65 -8.57 2.88
C LEU A 111 10.59 -9.31 1.92
N ARG A 112 10.37 -9.21 0.59
CA ARG A 112 11.28 -9.79 -0.40
C ARG A 112 12.66 -9.13 -0.39
N GLU A 113 12.71 -7.81 -0.27
CA GLU A 113 13.98 -7.09 -0.20
C GLU A 113 14.76 -7.47 1.05
N ALA A 114 14.08 -7.62 2.20
CA ALA A 114 14.73 -8.11 3.42
C ALA A 114 15.40 -9.48 3.22
N LEU A 115 14.79 -10.36 2.42
CA LEU A 115 15.32 -11.70 2.15
C LEU A 115 16.46 -11.71 1.10
N ASN A 116 16.81 -10.56 0.53
CA ASN A 116 17.91 -10.44 -0.42
C ASN A 116 19.27 -10.59 0.31
N THR A 117 20.18 -11.37 -0.26
CA THR A 117 21.49 -11.71 0.35
C THR A 117 22.44 -10.52 0.48
N LYS A 118 22.15 -9.42 -0.23
CA LYS A 118 22.98 -8.19 -0.25
C LYS A 118 22.69 -7.23 0.91
N VAL A 119 21.65 -7.49 1.70
CA VAL A 119 21.18 -6.57 2.73
C VAL A 119 21.94 -6.76 4.04
N THR A 120 22.30 -5.66 4.70
CA THR A 120 22.97 -5.70 6.01
C THR A 120 22.01 -6.16 7.11
N SER A 121 22.52 -6.66 8.24
CA SER A 121 21.67 -7.10 9.36
C SER A 121 20.75 -6.01 9.92
N GLY A 122 21.21 -4.75 9.94
CA GLY A 122 20.39 -3.60 10.36
C GLY A 122 19.27 -3.28 9.38
N GLN A 123 19.55 -3.32 8.08
CA GLN A 123 18.55 -3.13 7.03
C GLN A 123 17.55 -4.29 6.99
N TYR A 124 18.01 -5.54 7.13
CA TYR A 124 17.17 -6.74 7.20
C TYR A 124 16.05 -6.58 8.22
N ARG A 125 16.42 -6.21 9.47
CA ARG A 125 15.46 -6.00 10.54
C ARG A 125 14.51 -4.84 10.21
N SER A 126 15.04 -3.72 9.74
CA SER A 126 14.24 -2.53 9.43
C SER A 126 13.19 -2.80 8.34
N LEU A 127 13.57 -3.52 7.28
CA LEU A 127 12.67 -3.90 6.19
C LEU A 127 11.55 -4.84 6.66
N ILE A 128 11.87 -5.81 7.54
CA ILE A 128 10.84 -6.69 8.12
C ILE A 128 9.89 -5.89 9.02
N GLU A 129 10.38 -4.96 9.84
CA GLU A 129 9.52 -4.10 10.65
C GLU A 129 8.59 -3.24 9.79
N LEU A 130 9.08 -2.67 8.69
CA LEU A 130 8.26 -1.93 7.73
C LEU A 130 7.17 -2.82 7.11
N ALA A 131 7.52 -4.05 6.70
CA ALA A 131 6.55 -5.02 6.18
C ALA A 131 5.46 -5.32 7.21
N LYS A 132 5.85 -5.62 8.47
CA LYS A 132 4.92 -5.91 9.57
C LYS A 132 3.97 -4.73 9.83
N GLN A 133 4.48 -3.51 9.90
CA GLN A 133 3.64 -2.32 10.10
C GLN A 133 2.60 -2.20 8.97
N ARG A 134 3.03 -2.35 7.71
CA ARG A 134 2.13 -2.23 6.55
C ARG A 134 1.06 -3.32 6.53
N TYR A 135 1.39 -4.56 6.90
CA TYR A 135 0.40 -5.64 7.03
C TYR A 135 -0.60 -5.36 8.16
N ARG A 136 -0.15 -4.85 9.31
CA ARG A 136 -1.05 -4.46 10.41
C ARG A 136 -2.01 -3.35 10.01
N ASP A 137 -1.47 -2.31 9.36
CA ASP A 137 -2.26 -1.21 8.84
C ASP A 137 -3.30 -1.72 7.81
N LEU A 138 -2.96 -2.75 7.03
CA LEU A 138 -3.91 -3.38 6.10
C LEU A 138 -5.00 -4.15 6.88
N LEU A 139 -4.62 -5.00 7.83
CA LEU A 139 -5.56 -5.78 8.64
C LEU A 139 -6.48 -4.92 9.51
N SER A 140 -6.04 -3.71 9.89
CA SER A 140 -6.89 -2.74 10.57
C SER A 140 -8.09 -2.31 9.71
N LYS A 141 -7.93 -2.32 8.39
CA LYS A 141 -8.96 -1.94 7.40
C LYS A 141 -9.70 -3.15 6.82
N SER A 142 -9.01 -4.28 6.67
CA SER A 142 -9.54 -5.53 6.12
C SER A 142 -9.10 -6.73 6.98
N PRO A 143 -9.76 -6.97 8.13
CA PRO A 143 -9.40 -8.06 9.05
C PRO A 143 -9.50 -9.46 8.43
N GLU A 144 -10.36 -9.61 7.42
CA GLU A 144 -10.64 -10.88 6.73
C GLU A 144 -9.60 -11.23 5.66
N HIS A 145 -8.61 -10.36 5.39
CA HIS A 145 -7.61 -10.60 4.34
C HIS A 145 -6.62 -11.69 4.74
N TRP A 146 -6.93 -12.93 4.37
CA TRP A 146 -6.21 -14.14 4.77
C TRP A 146 -4.71 -14.12 4.38
N GLU A 147 -4.39 -13.70 3.16
CA GLU A 147 -3.03 -13.63 2.64
C GLU A 147 -2.17 -12.67 3.46
N THR A 148 -2.75 -11.55 3.90
CA THR A 148 -2.05 -10.59 4.76
C THR A 148 -1.78 -11.19 6.14
N ARG A 149 -2.75 -11.91 6.72
CA ARG A 149 -2.57 -12.60 8.01
C ARG A 149 -1.44 -13.62 7.92
N HIS A 150 -1.44 -14.43 6.87
CA HIS A 150 -0.41 -15.42 6.61
C HIS A 150 0.98 -14.76 6.44
N ASN A 151 1.08 -13.71 5.61
CA ASN A 151 2.36 -13.03 5.38
C ASN A 151 2.88 -12.29 6.62
N LEU A 152 1.98 -11.74 7.44
CA LEU A 152 2.35 -11.15 8.72
C LEU A 152 2.90 -12.21 9.69
N GLU A 153 2.29 -13.38 9.76
CA GLU A 153 2.80 -14.49 10.56
C GLU A 153 4.21 -14.90 10.11
N LEU A 154 4.44 -15.01 8.80
CA LEU A 154 5.78 -15.29 8.26
C LEU A 154 6.79 -14.21 8.64
N ALA A 155 6.41 -12.93 8.52
CA ALA A 155 7.27 -11.82 8.91
C ALA A 155 7.59 -11.82 10.42
N LEU A 156 6.63 -12.18 11.28
CA LEU A 156 6.83 -12.32 12.72
C LEU A 156 7.76 -13.48 13.08
N ARG A 157 7.71 -14.59 12.35
CA ARG A 157 8.66 -15.71 12.53
C ARG A 157 10.09 -15.31 12.13
N LEU A 158 10.23 -14.50 11.09
CA LEU A 158 11.53 -14.01 10.61
C LEU A 158 12.15 -12.96 11.55
N SER A 159 11.34 -12.06 12.10
CA SER A 159 11.78 -11.12 13.13
C SER A 159 10.77 -11.06 14.27
N PRO A 160 10.93 -11.96 15.26
CA PRO A 160 10.07 -12.00 16.43
C PRO A 160 10.09 -10.66 17.16
N GLU A 161 8.92 -10.26 17.61
CA GLU A 161 8.80 -9.10 18.47
C GLU A 161 9.26 -9.50 19.86
N LYS A 162 10.08 -8.65 20.46
CA LYS A 162 10.34 -8.79 21.88
C LYS A 162 9.02 -8.49 22.55
N GLU A 163 8.52 -9.44 23.34
CA GLU A 163 7.48 -9.11 24.31
C GLU A 163 8.00 -7.89 25.06
N ALA A 164 7.23 -6.81 25.04
CA ALA A 164 7.40 -5.76 26.01
C ALA A 164 7.03 -6.40 27.36
N TYR A 165 7.95 -7.21 27.89
CA TYR A 165 8.05 -7.33 29.33
C TYR A 165 8.13 -5.88 29.77
N GLU A 166 7.10 -5.43 30.50
CA GLU A 166 7.28 -4.38 31.48
C GLU A 166 8.53 -4.81 32.25
N VAL A 167 9.67 -4.26 31.84
CA VAL A 167 10.80 -4.24 32.72
C VAL A 167 10.29 -3.29 33.79
N ASP A 168 9.73 -3.85 34.86
CA ASP A 168 9.74 -3.26 36.20
C ASP A 168 11.21 -3.15 36.65
N ASP A 169 12.04 -2.56 35.80
CA ASP A 169 13.23 -1.87 36.22
C ASP A 169 12.65 -0.56 36.71
N LYS A 170 12.25 -0.57 37.98
CA LYS A 170 12.43 0.58 38.85
C LYS A 170 13.90 0.98 38.73
N GLY A 171 14.21 1.67 37.64
CA GLY A 171 15.55 2.07 37.27
C GLY A 171 16.10 2.79 38.48
N LYS A 172 17.18 2.25 39.05
CA LYS A 172 17.95 3.01 40.03
C LYS A 172 18.23 4.37 39.38
N PRO A 173 17.79 5.49 40.00
CA PRO A 173 17.87 6.78 39.36
C PRO A 173 19.31 7.06 38.94
N ILE A 174 19.48 7.38 37.64
CA ILE A 174 20.80 7.55 37.01
C ILE A 174 21.59 8.72 37.64
N LYS A 175 20.92 9.61 38.39
CA LYS A 175 21.54 10.57 39.30
C LYS A 175 20.65 10.83 40.53
N SER A 176 21.15 10.53 41.72
CA SER A 176 20.67 11.11 42.97
C SER A 176 21.47 12.38 43.26
N VAL A 177 20.80 13.54 43.31
CA VAL A 177 21.41 14.78 43.79
C VAL A 177 20.94 14.97 45.23
N SER A 178 21.86 14.86 46.18
CA SER A 178 21.59 15.15 47.59
C SER A 178 21.41 16.67 47.74
N VAL A 179 20.17 17.12 47.93
CA VAL A 179 19.87 18.51 48.23
C VAL A 179 19.78 18.65 49.74
N ALA A 180 20.83 19.20 50.35
CA ALA A 180 20.82 19.56 51.77
C ALA A 180 20.09 20.89 51.95
N PHE A 181 18.91 20.87 52.56
CA PHE A 181 18.23 22.08 53.02
C PHE A 181 18.86 22.53 54.34
N PRO A 182 19.17 23.83 54.53
CA PRO A 182 19.72 24.32 55.79
C PRO A 182 18.72 24.03 56.93
N GLY A 183 19.08 23.11 57.83
CA GLY A 183 18.28 22.72 59.00
C GLY A 183 17.69 21.31 59.00
N PHE A 184 17.95 20.47 57.99
CA PHE A 184 17.55 19.05 57.99
C PHE A 184 18.76 18.12 58.20
N GLU A 185 18.65 17.16 59.13
CA GLU A 185 19.65 16.09 59.32
C GLU A 185 19.26 14.84 58.51
N ASP A 186 20.26 14.15 57.93
CA ASP A 186 20.10 13.03 56.97
C ASP A 186 19.31 11.80 57.50
N ARG A 187 18.94 11.76 58.78
CA ARG A 187 18.22 10.63 59.39
C ARG A 187 16.70 10.70 59.26
N GLU A 188 16.14 11.75 58.66
CA GLU A 188 14.69 11.95 58.58
C GLU A 188 14.09 11.69 57.19
N LEU A 189 14.85 11.13 56.26
CA LEU A 189 14.31 10.71 54.97
C LEU A 189 13.77 9.25 55.07
N PRO A 190 12.51 8.98 54.70
CA PRO A 190 11.92 7.64 54.70
C PRO A 190 12.50 6.71 53.62
#